data_AF-A0A643EW81-F1
#
_entry.id   AF-A0A643EW81-F1
#
_cell.length_a   1.000
_cell.length_b   1.000
_cell.length_c   1.000
_cell.angle_alpha   90.00
_cell.angle_beta   90.00
_cell.angle_gamma   90.00
#
_symmetry.space_group_name_H-M   'P 1'
#
loop_
_entity.id
_entity.type
_entity.pdbx_description
1 polymer ?
#
loop_
_entity_poly.entity_id
_entity_poly.type
_entity_poly.pdbx_seq_one_letter_code
_entity_poly.pdbx_strand_id
1 'polypeptide(L)' 'MPFTSELYKTIFTPDELKCVQRSYTLCCELLGSIPHSSESENLLAQFVLRAFEDSKHDPELAAQRAFEMVRMLQ' A
#
# COMPACT_ATOMS: atom_id res chain seq x y z
N MET A 1 0.33 1.18 -11.58
CA MET A 1 0.11 0.02 -10.68
C MET A 1 1.48 -0.40 -10.17
N PRO A 2 1.84 -0.01 -8.94
CA PRO A 2 3.22 0.02 -8.49
C PRO A 2 3.79 -1.35 -8.09
N PHE A 3 2.93 -2.36 -7.90
CA PHE A 3 3.32 -3.68 -7.38
C PHE A 3 3.57 -4.75 -8.44
N THR A 4 3.73 -4.37 -9.72
CA THR A 4 4.03 -5.32 -10.80
C THR A 4 5.53 -5.55 -11.02
N SER A 5 6.39 -4.78 -10.38
CA SER A 5 7.85 -4.92 -10.51
C SER A 5 8.34 -6.29 -10.01
N GLU A 6 9.24 -6.90 -10.77
CA GLU A 6 9.82 -8.22 -10.47
C GLU A 6 10.46 -8.30 -9.08
N LEU A 7 10.91 -7.17 -8.54
CA LEU A 7 11.44 -7.03 -7.18
C LEU A 7 10.44 -7.45 -6.08
N TYR A 8 9.13 -7.25 -6.29
CA TYR A 8 8.14 -7.66 -5.30
C TYR A 8 7.77 -9.14 -5.41
N LYS A 9 7.96 -9.75 -6.58
CA LYS A 9 7.68 -11.17 -6.82
C LYS A 9 8.70 -12.10 -6.17
N THR A 10 9.90 -11.62 -5.86
CA THR A 10 10.92 -12.39 -5.13
C THR A 10 10.78 -12.29 -3.62
N ILE A 11 10.11 -11.25 -3.12
CA ILE A 11 9.99 -10.97 -1.68
C ILE A 11 8.63 -11.43 -1.14
N PHE A 12 7.56 -11.23 -1.90
CA PHE A 12 6.20 -11.57 -1.49
C PHE A 12 5.65 -12.74 -2.30
N THR A 13 4.92 -13.62 -1.63
CA THR A 13 4.14 -14.65 -2.30
C THR A 13 3.04 -13.99 -3.16
N PRO A 14 2.54 -14.67 -4.21
CA PRO A 14 1.44 -14.16 -5.02
C PRO A 14 0.15 -13.88 -4.22
N ASP A 15 -0.01 -14.49 -3.05
CA ASP A 15 -1.13 -14.19 -2.15
C ASP A 15 -0.90 -12.90 -1.36
N GLU A 16 0.30 -12.71 -0.80
CA GLU A 16 0.70 -11.47 -0.13
C GLU A 16 0.66 -10.27 -1.09
N LEU A 17 1.08 -10.44 -2.34
CA LEU A 17 0.96 -9.41 -3.37
C LEU A 17 -0.49 -8.95 -3.58
N LYS A 18 -1.45 -9.88 -3.56
CA LYS A 18 -2.89 -9.54 -3.64
C LYS A 18 -3.33 -8.77 -2.40
N CYS A 19 -2.85 -9.15 -1.22
CA CYS A 19 -3.17 -8.45 0.02
C CYS A 19 -2.58 -7.04 0.07
N VAL A 20 -1.32 -6.86 -0.34
CA VAL A 20 -0.67 -5.54 -0.47
C VAL A 20 -1.44 -4.67 -1.48
N GLN A 21 -1.78 -5.24 -2.63
CA GLN A 21 -2.54 -4.53 -3.65
C GLN A 21 -3.94 -4.13 -3.17
N ARG A 22 -4.61 -5.01 -2.42
CA ARG A 22 -5.90 -4.72 -1.79
C ARG A 22 -5.77 -3.61 -0.75
N SER A 23 -4.72 -3.64 0.06
CA SER A 23 -4.42 -2.60 1.06
C SER A 23 -4.24 -1.23 0.40
N TYR A 24 -3.55 -1.19 -0.73
CA TYR A 24 -3.34 0.03 -1.51
C TYR A 24 -4.66 0.55 -2.09
N THR A 25 -5.49 -0.31 -2.68
CA THR A 25 -6.81 0.08 -3.18
C THR A 25 -7.69 0.65 -2.07
N LEU A 26 -7.77 -0.05 -0.93
CA LEU A 26 -8.53 0.41 0.24
C LEU A 26 -8.01 1.75 0.76
N CYS A 27 -6.69 1.95 0.79
CA CYS A 27 -6.11 3.23 1.19
C CYS A 27 -6.48 4.37 0.23
N CYS A 28 -6.48 4.12 -1.08
CA CYS A 28 -6.94 5.10 -2.07
C CYS A 28 -8.43 5.44 -1.89
N GLU A 29 -9.26 4.44 -1.58
CA GLU A 29 -10.68 4.65 -1.26
C GLU A 29 -10.86 5.49 0.01
N LEU A 30 -10.08 5.22 1.06
CA LEU A 30 -10.08 5.99 2.32
C LEU A 30 -9.62 7.44 2.13
N LEU A 31 -8.62 7.67 1.28
CA LEU A 31 -8.16 9.02 0.93
C LEU A 31 -9.18 9.77 0.07
N GLY A 32 -10.15 9.08 -0.54
CA GLY A 32 -11.11 9.66 -1.49
C GLY A 32 -10.44 10.30 -2.71
N SER A 33 -9.16 9.98 -2.95
CA SER A 33 -8.34 10.55 -4.01
C SER A 33 -7.27 9.53 -4.39
N ILE A 34 -7.15 9.28 -5.69
CA ILE A 34 -6.09 8.43 -6.24
C ILE A 34 -4.88 9.33 -6.51
N PRO A 35 -3.68 9.00 -6.01
CA PRO A 35 -2.50 9.80 -6.32
C PRO A 35 -2.30 9.85 -7.85
N HIS A 36 -2.36 11.06 -8.42
CA HIS A 36 -2.23 11.26 -9.87
C HIS A 36 -0.75 11.39 -10.33
N SER A 37 0.16 11.57 -9.39
CA SER A 37 1.60 11.71 -9.65
C SER A 37 2.35 10.42 -9.31
N SER A 38 3.31 10.04 -10.16
CA SER A 38 4.17 8.87 -9.94
C SER A 38 4.90 8.91 -8.60
N GLU A 39 5.28 10.09 -8.12
CA GLU A 39 5.89 10.27 -6.79
C GLU A 39 4.92 9.90 -5.67
N SER A 40 3.69 10.42 -5.70
CA SER A 40 2.66 10.13 -4.70
C SER A 40 2.21 8.66 -4.75
N GLU A 41 2.13 8.05 -5.93
CA GLU A 41 1.86 6.62 -6.10
C GLU A 41 2.95 5.78 -5.40
N ASN A 42 4.22 6.14 -5.60
CA ASN A 42 5.36 5.40 -5.05
C ASN A 42 5.49 5.59 -3.53
N LEU A 43 5.19 6.80 -3.03
CA LEU A 43 5.21 7.14 -1.61
C LEU A 43 4.08 6.40 -0.87
N LEU A 44 2.88 6.38 -1.44
CA LEU A 44 1.74 5.59 -0.91
C LEU A 44 2.06 4.08 -0.92
N ALA A 45 2.66 3.58 -2.00
CA ALA A 45 3.04 2.17 -2.09
C ALA A 45 4.05 1.76 -1.00
N GLN A 46 5.04 2.61 -0.70
CA GLN A 46 5.99 2.38 0.40
C GLN A 46 5.30 2.35 1.76
N PHE A 47 4.36 3.28 2.03
CA PHE A 47 3.63 3.25 3.30
C PHE A 47 2.75 2.03 3.44
N VAL A 48 2.08 1.62 2.36
CA VAL A 48 1.27 0.40 2.35
C VAL A 48 2.13 -0.83 2.63
N LEU A 49 3.30 -0.96 2.00
CA LEU A 49 4.21 -2.08 2.25
C LEU A 49 4.68 -2.11 3.71
N ARG A 50 5.13 -0.97 4.22
CA ARG A 50 5.60 -0.87 5.60
C ARG A 50 4.48 -1.17 6.61
N ALA A 51 3.28 -0.67 6.34
CA ALA A 51 2.10 -0.94 7.17
C ALA A 51 1.69 -2.41 7.08
N PHE A 52 1.84 -3.05 5.92
CA PHE A 52 1.52 -4.46 5.69
C PHE A 52 2.46 -5.39 6.46
N GLU A 53 3.76 -5.12 6.44
CA GLU A 53 4.75 -5.84 7.25
C GLU A 53 4.46 -5.71 8.75
N ASP A 54 4.12 -4.52 9.24
CA ASP A 54 3.83 -4.29 10.66
C ASP A 54 2.47 -4.89 11.09
N SER A 55 1.50 -4.99 10.16
CA SER A 55 0.14 -5.47 10.42
C SER A 55 0.00 -6.99 10.31
N LYS A 56 1.10 -7.76 10.34
CA LYS A 56 1.11 -9.22 10.17
C LYS A 56 0.41 -9.67 8.87
N HIS A 57 0.58 -8.90 7.80
CA HIS A 57 0.00 -9.17 6.48
C HIS A 57 -1.54 -9.06 6.43
N ASP A 58 -2.16 -8.34 7.36
CA ASP A 58 -3.59 -8.02 7.30
C ASP A 58 -3.84 -6.79 6.40
N PRO A 59 -4.64 -6.94 5.31
CA PRO A 59 -4.79 -5.88 4.32
C PRO A 59 -5.66 -4.70 4.78
N GLU A 60 -6.60 -4.93 5.70
CA GLU A 60 -7.49 -3.88 6.20
C GLU A 60 -6.75 -2.98 7.20
N LEU A 61 -6.03 -3.60 8.13
CA LEU A 61 -5.15 -2.89 9.07
C LEU A 61 -4.03 -2.14 8.34
N ALA A 62 -3.42 -2.76 7.34
CA ALA A 62 -2.37 -2.13 6.54
C ALA A 62 -2.89 -0.88 5.81
N ALA A 63 -4.07 -0.96 5.19
CA ALA A 63 -4.70 0.19 4.55
C ALA A 63 -4.97 1.34 5.53
N GLN A 64 -5.51 1.01 6.71
CA GLN A 64 -5.84 2.00 7.72
C GLN A 64 -4.60 2.71 8.26
N ARG A 65 -3.53 1.97 8.54
CA ARG A 65 -2.26 2.54 9.00
C ARG A 65 -1.55 3.34 7.91
N ALA A 66 -1.55 2.86 6.67
CA ALA A 66 -1.00 3.60 5.55
C ALA A 66 -1.74 4.94 5.35
N PHE A 67 -3.07 4.92 5.48
CA PHE A 67 -3.90 6.13 5.46
C PHE A 67 -3.52 7.11 6.57
N GLU A 68 -3.34 6.62 7.80
CA GLU A 68 -2.89 7.46 8.91
C GLU A 68 -1.50 8.07 8.65
N MET A 69 -0.55 7.29 8.14
CA MET A 69 0.80 7.77 7.79
C MET A 69 0.74 8.88 6.73
N VAL A 70 -0.09 8.73 5.70
CA VAL A 70 -0.28 9.75 4.65
C VAL A 70 -0.95 11.00 5.21
N ARG A 71 -1.97 10.85 6.07
CA ARG A 71 -2.63 11.98 6.71
C ARG A 71 -1.70 12.80 7.62
N MET A 72 -0.72 12.16 8.25
CA MET A 72 0.26 12.88 9.10
C MET A 72 1.26 13.72 8.30
N LEU A 73 1.35 13.51 6.98
CA LEU A 73 2.28 14.21 6.08
C LEU A 73 1.64 15.37 5.31
N GLN A 74 0.31 15.53 5.36
CA GLN A 74 -0.44 16.67 4.79
C GLN A 74 -0.68 17.76 5.84
#